data_AF-A0A0F2QAA5-F1
#
_entry.id   AF-A0A0F2QAA5-F1
#
_cell.length_a   1.000
_cell.length_b   1.000
_cell.length_c   1.000
_cell.angle_alpha   90.00
_cell.angle_beta   90.00
_cell.angle_gamma   90.00
#
_symmetry.space_group_name_H-M   'P 1'
#
loop_
_entity.id
_entity.type
_entity.pdbx_description
1 polymer ?
#
loop_
_entity_poly.entity_id
_entity_poly.type
_entity_poly.pdbx_seq_one_letter_code
_entity_poly.pdbx_strand_id
1 'polypeptide(L)' 'MKSKTWRKNKYFAQIKTRDWIFKSENATLHFASDFKIKRHVLIKFDANPYLDVFDSYYLKRKAC' A
#
# COMPACT_ATOMS: atom_id res chain seq x y z
N MET A 1 18.62 -18.88 -26.98
CA MET A 1 18.15 -17.68 -26.23
C MET A 1 16.62 -17.62 -26.33
N LYS A 2 15.88 -17.40 -25.25
CA LYS A 2 14.39 -17.41 -25.32
C LYS A 2 13.85 -16.11 -25.92
N SER A 3 12.77 -16.22 -26.72
CA SER A 3 12.17 -15.08 -27.41
C SER A 3 11.62 -14.05 -26.41
N LYS A 4 11.47 -12.80 -26.85
CA LYS A 4 10.83 -11.74 -26.05
C LYS A 4 9.39 -12.14 -25.68
N THR A 5 8.65 -12.73 -26.62
CA THR A 5 7.29 -13.22 -26.44
C THR A 5 7.20 -14.31 -25.37
N TRP A 6 8.13 -15.29 -25.39
CA TRP A 6 8.15 -16.34 -24.39
C TRP A 6 8.40 -15.79 -22.98
N ARG A 7 9.31 -14.81 -22.85
CA ARG A 7 9.58 -14.15 -21.56
C ARG A 7 8.38 -13.36 -21.06
N LYS A 8 7.68 -12.63 -21.96
CA LYS A 8 6.42 -11.95 -21.61
C LYS A 8 5.42 -12.96 -21.06
N ASN A 9 5.08 -13.98 -21.83
CA ASN A 9 4.01 -14.93 -21.47
C ASN A 9 4.33 -15.76 -20.22
N LYS A 10 5.61 -16.00 -19.90
CA LYS A 10 5.99 -16.74 -18.70
C LYS A 10 5.83 -15.92 -17.41
N TYR A 11 6.23 -14.64 -17.44
CA TYR A 11 6.38 -13.85 -16.22
C TYR A 11 5.35 -12.72 -16.08
N PHE A 12 4.69 -12.36 -17.18
CA PHE A 12 3.78 -11.23 -17.25
C PHE A 12 2.41 -11.66 -17.74
N ALA A 13 1.39 -11.25 -17.01
CA ALA A 13 0.00 -11.47 -17.34
C ALA A 13 -0.69 -10.15 -17.69
N GLN A 14 -1.71 -10.25 -18.53
CA GLN A 14 -2.71 -9.21 -18.70
C GLN A 14 -3.91 -9.56 -17.81
N ILE A 15 -4.25 -8.67 -16.87
CA ILE A 15 -5.41 -8.83 -15.98
C ILE A 15 -6.32 -7.63 -16.20
N LYS A 16 -7.55 -7.88 -16.65
CA LYS A 16 -8.51 -6.84 -17.07
C LYS A 16 -7.89 -5.93 -18.14
N THR A 17 -7.82 -4.63 -17.87
CA THR A 17 -7.30 -3.61 -18.79
C THR A 17 -5.79 -3.40 -18.70
N ARG A 18 -5.09 -4.06 -17.74
CA ARG A 18 -3.68 -3.81 -17.46
C ARG A 18 -2.81 -4.98 -17.91
N ASP A 19 -1.82 -4.69 -18.75
CA ASP A 19 -0.80 -5.61 -19.21
C ASP A 19 0.49 -5.43 -18.39
N TRP A 20 1.46 -6.33 -18.58
CA TRP A 20 2.76 -6.30 -17.90
C TRP A 20 2.68 -6.43 -16.37
N ILE A 21 1.71 -7.20 -15.88
CA ILE A 21 1.62 -7.53 -14.46
C ILE A 21 2.53 -8.71 -14.18
N PHE A 22 3.56 -8.50 -13.37
CA PHE A 22 4.45 -9.59 -12.97
C PHE A 22 3.69 -10.60 -12.10
N LYS A 23 3.73 -11.88 -12.49
CA LYS A 23 3.03 -12.96 -11.81
C LYS A 23 3.91 -14.21 -11.76
N SER A 24 3.94 -14.84 -10.58
CA SER A 24 4.46 -16.19 -10.36
C SER A 24 3.31 -17.12 -9.98
N GLU A 25 3.61 -18.40 -9.78
CA GLU A 25 2.61 -19.38 -9.34
C GLU A 25 1.97 -19.01 -7.99
N ASN A 26 2.75 -18.41 -7.09
CA ASN A 26 2.33 -18.14 -5.70
C ASN A 26 2.01 -16.67 -5.41
N ALA A 27 2.38 -15.74 -6.29
CA ALA A 27 2.25 -14.31 -6.01
C ALA A 27 2.03 -13.47 -7.27
N THR A 28 1.33 -12.35 -7.09
CA THR A 28 1.19 -11.31 -8.12
C THR A 28 1.72 -10.00 -7.56
N LEU A 29 2.51 -9.28 -8.35
CA LEU A 29 2.99 -7.97 -7.95
C LEU A 29 1.91 -6.92 -8.23
N HIS A 30 1.50 -6.22 -7.18
CA HIS A 30 0.58 -5.08 -7.30
C HIS A 30 1.34 -3.80 -7.64
N PHE A 31 0.71 -2.90 -8.38
CA PHE A 31 1.30 -1.60 -8.65
C PHE A 31 1.18 -0.73 -7.40
N ALA A 32 2.24 0.03 -7.09
CA ALA A 32 2.21 0.98 -5.97
C ALA A 32 1.06 2.00 -6.11
N SER A 33 0.69 2.35 -7.35
CA SER A 33 -0.41 3.27 -7.63
C SER A 33 -1.81 2.73 -7.34
N ASP A 34 -1.97 1.41 -7.14
CA ASP A 34 -3.25 0.81 -6.76
C ASP A 34 -3.58 1.08 -5.28
N PHE A 35 -2.56 1.38 -4.46
CA PHE A 35 -2.72 1.64 -3.04
C PHE A 35 -2.96 3.13 -2.79
N LYS A 36 -4.03 3.45 -2.06
CA LYS A 36 -4.33 4.82 -1.64
C LYS A 36 -3.23 5.31 -0.69
N ILE A 37 -2.67 6.47 -0.97
CA ILE A 37 -1.74 7.14 -0.07
C ILE A 37 -2.51 7.59 1.18
N LYS A 38 -2.26 6.94 2.32
CA LYS A 38 -2.70 7.43 3.63
C LYS A 38 -1.67 8.44 4.13
N ARG A 39 -2.03 9.72 4.15
CA ARG A 39 -1.16 10.77 4.68
C ARG A 39 -1.11 10.66 6.20
N HIS A 40 0.09 10.67 6.77
CA HIS A 40 0.26 10.76 8.21
C HIS A 40 -0.26 12.12 8.70
N VAL A 41 -1.13 12.11 9.69
CA VAL A 41 -1.53 13.33 10.40
C VAL A 41 -0.46 13.64 11.42
N LEU A 42 0.11 14.86 11.35
CA LEU A 42 1.10 15.35 12.31
C LEU A 42 0.60 15.10 13.74
N ILE A 43 1.46 14.49 14.56
CA ILE A 43 1.18 14.27 15.97
C ILE A 43 1.63 15.49 16.76
N LYS A 44 0.88 15.81 17.82
CA LYS A 44 1.33 16.80 18.80
C LYS A 44 2.53 16.20 19.54
N PHE A 45 3.72 16.75 19.36
CA PHE A 45 4.96 16.18 19.91
C PHE A 45 4.99 16.19 21.45
N ASP A 46 4.30 17.15 22.06
CA ASP A 46 4.14 17.29 23.51
C ASP A 46 2.99 16.44 24.07
N ALA A 47 2.20 15.75 23.24
CA ALA A 47 1.10 14.94 23.73
C ALA A 47 1.59 13.69 24.44
N ASN A 48 1.31 13.61 25.74
CA ASN A 48 1.60 12.45 26.58
C ASN A 48 0.30 11.67 26.89
N PRO A 49 0.20 10.37 26.57
CA PRO A 49 -1.00 9.58 26.83
C PRO A 49 -1.30 9.33 28.32
N TYR A 50 -0.37 9.68 29.21
CA TYR A 50 -0.53 9.54 30.66
C TYR A 50 -0.89 10.85 31.36
N LEU A 51 -1.09 11.95 30.62
CA LEU A 51 -1.54 13.22 31.19
C LEU A 51 -2.97 13.50 30.74
N ASP A 52 -3.88 13.67 31.70
CA ASP A 52 -5.31 13.88 31.48
C ASP A 52 -5.63 15.02 30.50
N VAL A 53 -4.77 16.04 30.45
CA VAL A 53 -4.91 17.18 29.52
C VAL A 53 -4.90 16.76 28.04
N PHE A 54 -4.38 15.57 27.70
CA PHE A 54 -4.34 15.04 26.35
C PHE A 54 -5.41 13.98 26.06
N ASP A 55 -6.28 13.64 27.01
CA ASP A 55 -7.32 12.62 26.79
C ASP A 55 -8.22 12.96 25.60
N SER A 56 -8.67 14.21 25.53
CA SER A 56 -9.50 14.69 24.41
C SER A 56 -8.80 14.60 23.05
N TYR A 57 -7.47 14.77 23.02
CA TYR A 57 -6.66 14.64 21.81
C TYR A 57 -6.61 13.18 21.33
N TYR A 58 -6.38 12.23 22.24
CA TYR A 58 -6.34 10.80 21.90
C TYR A 58 -7.73 10.23 21.59
N LEU A 59 -8.78 10.67 22.27
CA LEU A 59 -10.17 10.27 21.98
C LEU A 59 -10.57 10.62 20.54
N LYS A 60 -10.28 11.83 20.08
CA LYS A 60 -10.57 12.26 18.70
C LYS A 60 -9.82 11.45 17.65
N ARG A 61 -8.61 10.96 17.96
CA ARG A 61 -7.78 10.17 17.04
C ARG A 61 -8.15 8.69 16.97
N LYS A 62 -8.81 8.14 18.00
CA LYS A 62 -9.33 6.76 17.99
C LYS A 62 -10.57 6.58 17.10
N ALA A 63 -11.27 7.67 16.76
CA ALA A 63 -12.48 7.64 15.94
C ALA A 63 -12.23 7.64 14.41
N CYS A 64 -10.97 7.58 13.97
CA CYS A 64 -10.56 7.54 12.56
C CYS A 64 -10.15 6.14 12.10
#